data_AF-A0A354DEB8-F1
#
_entry.id   AF-A0A354DEB8-F1
#
_cell.length_a   1.000
_cell.length_b   1.000
_cell.length_c   1.000
_cell.angle_alpha   90.00
_cell.angle_beta   90.00
_cell.angle_gamma   90.00
#
_symmetry.space_group_name_H-M   'P 1'
#
loop_
_entity.id
_entity.type
_entity.pdbx_description
1 polymer ?
#
loop_
_entity_poly.entity_id
_entity_poly.type
_entity_poly.pdbx_seq_one_letter_code
_entity_poly.pdbx_strand_id
1 'polypeptide(L)'
;MSSQKQRKRIDFIQELFENNPQLFNHSKIPEIKSKGENRVVAVLPLNYHNIYGETVLRINELYNESDNIKEYRYAWEYPDLKGIKKRSKHKRHITSFDKQEHPEPPWNVDTDPFHHHNVPGNTSLRTETSIKTLEDVVTIFTDYIVSHNRFMESHIFYYEEL
;
A
#
# COMPACT_ATOMS: atom_id res chain seq x y z
N MET A 1 22.18 -3.34 0.12
CA MET A 1 21.60 -2.05 0.57
C MET A 1 22.41 -1.54 1.75
N SER A 2 22.93 -0.31 1.73
CA SER A 2 23.56 0.22 2.94
C SER A 2 22.49 0.45 4.01
N SER A 3 22.78 0.12 5.27
CA SER A 3 21.88 0.36 6.42
C SER A 3 21.39 1.81 6.49
N GLN A 4 22.18 2.75 5.95
CA GLN A 4 21.87 4.17 5.86
C GLN A 4 20.71 4.48 4.90
N LYS A 5 20.52 3.76 3.79
CA LYS A 5 19.41 4.02 2.86
C LYS A 5 18.09 3.44 3.34
N GLN A 6 18.09 2.24 3.94
CA GLN A 6 16.89 1.72 4.62
C GLN A 6 16.44 2.70 5.69
N ARG A 7 17.39 3.26 6.46
CA ARG A 7 17.10 4.31 7.43
C ARG A 7 16.49 5.55 6.77
N LYS A 8 17.08 6.08 5.70
CA LYS A 8 16.48 7.20 4.94
C LYS A 8 15.06 6.92 4.47
N ARG A 9 14.76 5.70 3.99
CA ARG A 9 13.39 5.36 3.60
C ARG A 9 12.45 5.25 4.79
N ILE A 10 12.91 4.66 5.90
CA ILE A 10 12.14 4.62 7.15
C ILE A 10 11.82 6.04 7.61
N ASP A 11 12.82 6.93 7.62
CA ASP A 11 12.67 8.34 7.96
C ASP A 11 11.67 9.03 7.00
N PHE A 12 11.78 8.78 5.70
CA PHE A 12 10.81 9.28 4.71
C PHE A 12 9.36 8.80 4.98
N ILE A 13 9.16 7.52 5.28
CA ILE A 13 7.82 6.97 5.58
C ILE A 13 7.29 7.58 6.90
N GLN A 14 8.17 7.82 7.88
CA GLN A 14 7.83 8.48 9.14
C GLN A 14 7.41 9.93 8.90
N GLU A 15 8.18 10.70 8.12
CA GLU A 15 7.83 12.08 7.72
C GLU A 15 6.51 12.12 6.94
N LEU A 16 6.29 11.16 6.03
CA LEU A 16 5.04 11.02 5.29
C LEU A 16 3.85 10.77 6.22
N PHE A 17 4.03 9.95 7.27
CA PHE A 17 3.00 9.76 8.29
C PHE A 17 2.71 11.06 9.05
N GLU A 18 3.75 11.74 9.52
CA GLU A 18 3.66 12.98 10.32
C GLU A 18 3.06 14.15 9.54
N ASN A 19 3.39 14.29 8.26
CA ASN A 19 2.96 15.40 7.42
C ASN A 19 1.56 15.22 6.81
N ASN A 20 0.89 14.09 7.04
CA ASN A 20 -0.45 13.81 6.49
C ASN A 20 -1.48 13.46 7.59
N PRO A 21 -1.73 14.36 8.57
CA PRO A 21 -2.68 14.13 9.67
C PRO A 21 -4.14 13.95 9.21
N GLN A 22 -4.48 14.44 8.02
CA GLN A 22 -5.80 14.24 7.41
C GLN A 22 -6.04 12.78 6.99
N LEU A 23 -4.98 12.06 6.62
CA LEU A 23 -5.07 10.66 6.19
C LEU A 23 -4.79 9.70 7.35
N PHE A 24 -3.72 9.96 8.12
CA PHE A 24 -3.22 9.02 9.12
C PHE A 24 -3.69 9.34 10.53
N ASN A 25 -3.94 8.28 11.30
CA ASN A 25 -4.36 8.39 12.68
C ASN A 25 -3.15 8.49 13.62
N HIS A 26 -2.83 9.72 14.01
CA HIS A 26 -1.71 10.03 14.91
C HIS A 26 -1.94 9.65 16.38
N SER A 27 -3.14 9.22 16.77
CA SER A 27 -3.35 8.64 18.11
C SER A 27 -2.76 7.22 18.23
N LYS A 28 -2.38 6.61 17.10
CA LYS A 28 -1.79 5.27 17.03
C LYS A 28 -0.36 5.36 16.51
N ILE A 29 0.51 4.51 17.06
CA ILE A 29 1.93 4.46 16.68
C ILE A 29 2.05 3.65 15.38
N PRO A 30 2.68 4.21 14.32
CA PRO A 30 2.96 3.44 13.10
C PRO A 30 4.05 2.39 13.36
N GLU A 31 3.96 1.26 12.67
CA GLU A 31 5.04 0.27 12.66
C GLU A 31 5.85 0.44 11.38
N ILE A 32 7.10 0.90 11.46
CA ILE A 32 7.99 1.10 10.30
C ILE A 32 9.33 0.42 10.61
N LYS A 33 9.79 -0.50 9.75
CA LYS A 33 11.04 -1.23 9.98
C LYS A 33 11.66 -1.80 8.72
N SER A 34 12.96 -2.08 8.78
CA SER A 34 13.61 -2.95 7.81
C SER A 34 13.23 -4.42 8.06
N LYS A 35 13.27 -5.23 7.01
CA LYS A 35 13.05 -6.68 7.07
C LYS A 35 14.13 -7.39 6.26
N GLY A 36 15.22 -7.75 6.92
CA GLY A 36 16.43 -8.21 6.22
C GLY A 36 17.15 -7.04 5.55
N GLU A 37 18.04 -7.36 4.62
CA GLU A 37 19.03 -6.40 4.11
C GLU A 37 18.51 -5.45 3.03
N ASN A 38 17.42 -5.81 2.34
CA ASN A 38 16.96 -5.10 1.15
C ASN A 38 15.46 -4.79 1.13
N ARG A 39 14.78 -4.85 2.29
CA ARG A 39 13.33 -4.64 2.36
C ARG A 39 12.94 -3.69 3.47
N VAL A 40 11.99 -2.81 3.18
CA VAL A 40 11.32 -1.94 4.16
C VAL A 40 9.86 -2.32 4.19
N VAL A 41 9.31 -2.45 5.40
CA VAL A 41 7.89 -2.73 5.62
C VAL A 41 7.31 -1.73 6.60
N ALA A 42 6.09 -1.28 6.34
CA ALA A 42 5.37 -0.42 7.26
C ALA A 42 3.88 -0.75 7.36
N VAL A 43 3.30 -0.38 8.50
CA VAL A 43 1.86 -0.40 8.77
C VAL A 43 1.51 0.95 9.37
N LEU A 44 0.86 1.79 8.57
CA LEU A 44 0.46 3.13 8.96
C LEU A 44 -1.05 3.11 9.28
N PRO A 45 -1.45 3.46 10.52
CA PRO A 45 -2.86 3.52 10.88
C PRO A 45 -3.56 4.67 10.13
N LEU A 46 -4.67 4.38 9.48
CA LEU A 46 -5.49 5.39 8.80
C LEU A 46 -6.52 5.97 9.77
N ASN A 47 -6.99 7.18 9.48
CA ASN A 47 -8.13 7.77 10.16
C ASN A 47 -9.37 6.88 10.02
N TYR A 48 -10.25 6.96 11.02
CA TYR A 48 -11.44 6.13 11.07
C TYR A 48 -12.32 6.40 9.85
N HIS A 49 -12.71 5.34 9.14
CA HIS A 49 -13.61 5.43 8.01
C HIS A 49 -15.01 4.96 8.41
N ASN A 50 -16.08 5.70 8.09
CA ASN A 50 -17.45 5.33 8.50
C ASN A 50 -17.95 3.96 7.96
N ILE A 51 -17.54 3.57 6.75
CA ILE A 51 -17.87 2.28 6.11
C ILE A 51 -16.92 1.17 6.54
N TYR A 52 -15.61 1.40 6.50
CA TYR A 52 -14.60 0.36 6.74
C TYR A 52 -14.08 0.31 8.18
N GLY A 53 -14.49 1.25 9.04
CA GLY A 53 -14.01 1.37 10.40
C GLY A 53 -12.52 1.65 10.48
N GLU A 54 -11.83 0.92 11.36
CA GLU A 54 -10.38 1.00 11.51
C GLU A 54 -9.66 0.24 10.39
N THR A 55 -8.78 0.94 9.68
CA THR A 55 -8.00 0.37 8.57
C THR A 55 -6.56 0.89 8.60
N VAL A 56 -5.70 0.29 7.77
CA VAL A 56 -4.27 0.62 7.69
C VAL A 56 -3.82 0.70 6.24
N LEU A 57 -2.81 1.53 5.99
CA LEU A 57 -1.97 1.44 4.80
C LEU A 57 -0.79 0.52 5.13
N ARG A 58 -0.66 -0.59 4.41
CA ARG A 58 0.49 -1.49 4.48
C ARG A 58 1.43 -1.25 3.32
N ILE A 59 2.70 -1.05 3.66
CA ILE A 59 3.79 -0.80 2.71
C ILE A 59 4.76 -1.99 2.77
N ASN A 60 5.17 -2.48 1.61
CA ASN A 60 6.22 -3.48 1.48
C ASN A 60 7.03 -3.18 0.23
N GLU A 61 8.26 -2.73 0.41
CA GLU A 61 9.17 -2.33 -0.66
C GLU A 61 10.42 -3.20 -0.63
N LEU A 62 10.72 -3.85 -1.74
CA LEU A 62 11.94 -4.60 -1.98
C LEU A 62 12.87 -3.78 -2.87
N TYR A 63 14.14 -3.70 -2.49
CA TYR A 63 15.15 -2.91 -3.17
C TYR A 63 16.13 -3.81 -3.93
N ASN A 64 16.60 -3.34 -5.09
CA ASN A 64 17.69 -3.98 -5.81
C ASN A 64 19.07 -3.54 -5.27
N GLU A 65 20.14 -4.06 -5.87
CA GLU A 65 21.52 -3.76 -5.46
C GLU A 65 21.91 -2.29 -5.69
N SER A 66 21.28 -1.62 -6.67
CA SER A 66 21.42 -0.19 -6.91
C SER A 66 20.56 0.67 -5.95
N ASP A 67 19.91 0.05 -4.97
CA ASP A 67 19.01 0.65 -3.99
C ASP A 67 17.78 1.36 -4.58
N ASN A 68 17.33 0.95 -5.76
CA ASN A 68 16.05 1.35 -6.33
C ASN A 68 14.96 0.37 -5.91
N ILE A 69 13.71 0.83 -5.81
CA ILE A 69 12.56 -0.04 -5.53
C ILE A 69 12.38 -1.02 -6.70
N LYS A 70 12.73 -2.29 -6.45
CA LYS A 70 12.53 -3.40 -7.38
C LYS A 70 11.06 -3.79 -7.43
N GLU A 71 10.48 -4.05 -6.26
CA GLU A 71 9.08 -4.42 -6.09
C GLU A 71 8.45 -3.56 -5.00
N TYR A 72 7.17 -3.27 -5.13
CA TYR A 72 6.39 -2.68 -4.04
C TYR A 72 5.00 -3.28 -3.95
N ARG A 73 4.39 -3.09 -2.78
CA ARG A 73 2.96 -3.27 -2.54
C ARG A 73 2.50 -2.22 -1.55
N TYR A 74 1.51 -1.44 -1.95
CA TYR A 74 0.85 -0.44 -1.12
C TYR A 74 -0.63 -0.82 -1.00
N ALA A 75 -1.03 -1.30 0.19
CA ALA A 75 -2.33 -1.94 0.36
C ALA A 75 -3.17 -1.25 1.44
N TRP A 76 -4.41 -0.92 1.11
CA TRP A 76 -5.45 -0.60 2.08
C TRP A 76 -6.04 -1.90 2.62
N GLU A 77 -5.85 -2.15 3.90
CA GLU A 77 -6.28 -3.39 4.54
C GLU A 77 -6.89 -3.14 5.93
N TYR A 78 -7.70 -4.09 6.40
CA TYR A 78 -8.04 -4.17 7.81
C TYR A 78 -6.79 -4.53 8.65
N PRO A 79 -6.61 -3.95 9.85
CA PRO A 79 -5.48 -4.27 10.71
C PRO A 79 -5.54 -5.71 11.21
N ASP A 80 -4.37 -6.28 11.53
CA ASP A 80 -4.33 -7.51 12.30
C ASP A 80 -4.57 -7.15 13.78
N LEU A 81 -5.67 -7.65 14.35
CA LEU A 81 -5.99 -7.39 15.77
C LEU A 81 -5.16 -8.31 16.66
N LYS A 82 -4.38 -7.73 17.59
CA LYS A 82 -3.62 -8.49 18.60
C LYS A 82 -4.58 -9.35 19.43
N GLY A 83 -4.23 -10.62 19.63
CA GLY A 83 -5.06 -11.56 20.41
C GLY A 83 -6.22 -12.21 19.64
N ILE A 84 -6.45 -11.82 18.37
CA ILE A 84 -7.43 -12.47 17.48
C ILE A 84 -6.68 -13.26 16.40
N LYS A 85 -7.26 -14.38 15.95
CA LYS A 85 -6.71 -15.16 14.84
C LYS A 85 -6.54 -14.23 13.62
N LYS A 86 -5.30 -14.12 13.14
CA LYS A 86 -4.96 -13.28 11.98
C LYS A 86 -5.91 -13.59 10.82
N ARG A 87 -6.55 -12.56 10.29
CA ARG A 87 -7.35 -12.68 9.07
C ARG A 87 -6.41 -13.10 7.92
N SER A 88 -6.91 -13.91 7.00
CA SER A 88 -6.14 -14.21 5.79
C SER A 88 -5.94 -12.93 4.97
N LYS A 89 -4.89 -12.90 4.14
CA LYS A 89 -4.58 -11.77 3.25
C LYS A 89 -5.80 -11.35 2.42
N HIS A 90 -6.53 -12.32 1.87
CA HIS A 90 -7.79 -12.06 1.17
C HIS A 90 -8.82 -11.36 2.05
N LYS A 91 -9.11 -11.89 3.25
CA LYS A 91 -10.17 -11.35 4.13
C LYS A 91 -9.92 -9.95 4.66
N ARG A 92 -8.67 -9.49 4.68
CA ARG A 92 -8.33 -8.14 5.15
C ARG A 92 -8.15 -7.14 4.01
N HIS A 93 -8.13 -7.59 2.77
CA HIS A 93 -7.88 -6.74 1.62
C HIS A 93 -9.07 -5.84 1.29
N ILE A 94 -8.82 -4.55 1.08
CA ILE A 94 -9.77 -3.62 0.47
C ILE A 94 -9.30 -3.30 -0.95
N THR A 95 -8.07 -2.81 -1.08
CA THR A 95 -7.44 -2.56 -2.39
C THR A 95 -5.91 -2.49 -2.25
N SER A 96 -5.15 -2.68 -3.33
CA SER A 96 -3.69 -2.46 -3.31
C SER A 96 -3.10 -2.15 -4.68
N PHE A 97 -2.01 -1.39 -4.69
CA PHE A 97 -1.19 -1.13 -5.86
C PHE A 97 0.13 -1.88 -5.72
N ASP A 98 0.44 -2.71 -6.70
CA ASP A 98 1.51 -3.69 -6.62
C ASP A 98 2.42 -3.54 -7.85
N LYS A 99 3.73 -3.65 -7.64
CA LYS A 99 4.74 -3.93 -8.65
C LYS A 99 5.44 -5.21 -8.25
N GLN A 100 4.98 -6.35 -8.76
CA GLN A 100 5.58 -7.65 -8.45
C GLN A 100 5.80 -8.44 -9.74
N GLU A 101 7.04 -8.89 -9.98
CA GLU A 101 7.33 -9.81 -11.07
C GLU A 101 6.65 -11.14 -10.76
N HIS A 102 5.62 -11.49 -11.53
CA HIS A 102 5.22 -12.90 -11.63
C HIS A 102 6.07 -13.52 -12.76
N PRO A 103 6.51 -14.78 -12.65
CA PRO A 103 7.38 -15.40 -13.67
C PRO A 103 6.61 -16.20 -14.72
N GLU A 104 5.33 -16.52 -14.53
CA GLU A 104 4.56 -17.35 -15.47
C GLU A 104 3.14 -16.81 -15.77
N PRO A 105 2.71 -16.80 -17.05
CA PRO A 105 1.35 -16.46 -17.45
C PRO A 105 0.30 -17.47 -16.96
N PRO A 106 -1.01 -17.12 -16.97
CA PRO A 106 -1.60 -15.96 -17.65
C PRO A 106 -1.51 -14.66 -16.84
N TRP A 107 -0.94 -13.64 -17.47
CA TRP A 107 -1.08 -12.25 -17.06
C TRP A 107 -2.49 -11.82 -17.44
N ASN A 108 -3.26 -11.33 -16.48
CA ASN A 108 -4.65 -10.94 -16.72
C ASN A 108 -4.79 -9.43 -17.02
N VAL A 109 -3.66 -8.72 -17.16
CA VAL A 109 -3.55 -7.26 -17.34
C VAL A 109 -2.28 -6.95 -18.14
N ASP A 110 -2.31 -5.89 -18.96
CA ASP A 110 -1.19 -5.55 -19.85
C ASP A 110 -0.02 -4.89 -19.11
N THR A 111 -0.27 -4.28 -17.94
CA THR A 111 0.74 -3.49 -17.21
C THR A 111 1.56 -4.30 -16.18
N ASP A 112 1.46 -5.64 -16.13
CA ASP A 112 2.23 -6.45 -15.17
C ASP A 112 3.76 -6.24 -15.38
N PRO A 113 4.55 -5.90 -14.34
CA PRO A 113 4.32 -6.12 -12.92
C PRO A 113 3.44 -5.09 -12.21
N PHE A 114 3.14 -3.95 -12.83
CA PHE A 114 2.39 -2.84 -12.24
C PHE A 114 0.89 -3.07 -12.38
N HIS A 115 0.21 -3.44 -11.30
CA HIS A 115 -1.21 -3.73 -11.34
C HIS A 115 -1.91 -3.29 -10.06
N HIS A 116 -3.22 -3.08 -10.17
CA HIS A 116 -4.08 -2.65 -9.08
C HIS A 116 -5.05 -3.78 -8.73
N HIS A 117 -5.04 -4.21 -7.47
CA HIS A 117 -6.07 -5.10 -6.93
C HIS A 117 -7.26 -4.25 -6.46
N ASN A 118 -8.37 -4.40 -7.16
CA ASN A 118 -9.51 -3.50 -7.08
C ASN A 118 -10.77 -4.16 -6.51
N VAL A 119 -10.69 -5.37 -5.94
CA VAL A 119 -11.87 -6.05 -5.37
C VAL A 119 -11.63 -6.38 -3.90
N PRO A 120 -12.32 -5.70 -2.96
CA PRO A 120 -12.28 -6.03 -1.55
C PRO A 120 -12.52 -7.52 -1.30
N GLY A 121 -11.68 -8.14 -0.49
CA GLY A 121 -11.75 -9.57 -0.21
C GLY A 121 -11.13 -10.49 -1.27
N ASN A 122 -10.82 -10.00 -2.48
CA ASN A 122 -10.33 -10.80 -3.59
C ASN A 122 -9.05 -10.21 -4.21
N THR A 123 -7.89 -10.77 -3.85
CA THR A 123 -6.60 -10.31 -4.38
C THR A 123 -6.19 -11.03 -5.67
N SER A 124 -7.06 -11.82 -6.28
CA SER A 124 -6.76 -12.49 -7.57
C SER A 124 -7.21 -11.63 -8.75
N LEU A 125 -8.23 -10.80 -8.55
CA LEU A 125 -8.66 -9.82 -9.53
C LEU A 125 -7.72 -8.62 -9.48
N ARG A 126 -7.27 -8.23 -10.66
CA ARG A 126 -6.35 -7.12 -10.89
C ARG A 126 -6.79 -6.38 -12.14
N THR A 127 -6.59 -5.07 -12.13
CA THR A 127 -6.73 -4.19 -13.28
C THR A 127 -5.41 -3.48 -13.51
N GLU A 128 -5.29 -2.86 -14.67
CA GLU A 128 -4.12 -2.08 -15.03
C GLU A 128 -4.02 -0.79 -14.22
N THR A 129 -2.81 -0.29 -14.07
CA THR A 129 -2.58 0.99 -13.38
C THR A 129 -1.26 1.60 -13.81
N SER A 130 -1.19 2.93 -13.83
CA SER A 130 0.07 3.66 -13.98
C SER A 130 0.67 4.10 -12.65
N ILE A 131 0.03 3.78 -11.52
CA ILE A 131 0.44 4.23 -10.19
C ILE A 131 1.72 3.50 -9.76
N LYS A 132 2.77 4.27 -9.49
CA LYS A 132 4.13 3.74 -9.27
C LYS A 132 4.76 4.13 -7.93
N THR A 133 4.26 5.17 -7.29
CA THR A 133 4.88 5.74 -6.10
C THR A 133 3.98 5.61 -4.87
N LEU A 134 4.57 5.73 -3.68
CA LEU A 134 3.83 5.70 -2.43
C LEU A 134 3.01 6.99 -2.28
N GLU A 135 3.56 8.10 -2.77
CA GLU A 135 3.00 9.44 -2.77
C GLU A 135 1.70 9.52 -3.58
N ASP A 136 1.65 8.87 -4.75
CA ASP A 136 0.44 8.74 -5.55
C ASP A 136 -0.66 7.98 -4.77
N VAL A 137 -0.28 6.87 -4.12
CA VAL A 137 -1.22 6.07 -3.30
C VAL A 137 -1.72 6.85 -2.09
N VAL A 138 -0.87 7.66 -1.46
CA VAL A 138 -1.26 8.55 -0.37
C VAL A 138 -2.28 9.58 -0.85
N THR A 139 -2.08 10.15 -2.04
CA THR A 139 -3.04 11.08 -2.65
C THR A 139 -4.39 10.39 -2.87
N ILE A 140 -4.39 9.24 -3.54
CA ILE A 140 -5.60 8.45 -3.79
C ILE A 140 -6.32 8.08 -2.49
N PHE A 141 -5.59 7.57 -1.49
CA PHE A 141 -6.19 7.15 -0.22
C PHE A 141 -6.70 8.34 0.58
N THR A 142 -6.04 9.50 0.50
CA THR A 142 -6.54 10.73 1.14
C THR A 142 -7.95 11.03 0.68
N ASP A 143 -8.22 10.95 -0.62
CA ASP A 143 -9.56 11.20 -1.16
C ASP A 143 -10.61 10.28 -0.54
N TYR A 144 -10.39 8.96 -0.57
CA TYR A 144 -11.35 8.00 -0.01
C TYR A 144 -11.52 8.12 1.50
N ILE A 145 -10.41 8.25 2.23
CA ILE A 145 -10.44 8.27 3.70
C ILE A 145 -11.11 9.56 4.20
N VAL A 146 -10.75 10.72 3.64
CA VAL A 146 -11.29 12.03 4.05
C VAL A 146 -12.74 12.18 3.60
N SER A 147 -13.07 11.76 2.38
CA SER A 147 -14.45 11.89 1.87
C SER A 147 -15.38 10.81 2.42
N HIS A 148 -14.85 9.81 3.13
CA HIS A 148 -15.58 8.63 3.58
C HIS A 148 -16.32 7.88 2.45
N ASN A 149 -15.76 7.94 1.24
CA ASN A 149 -16.36 7.26 0.10
C ASN A 149 -16.09 5.76 0.17
N ARG A 150 -17.10 4.98 -0.19
CA ARG A 150 -16.90 3.56 -0.46
C ARG A 150 -15.84 3.42 -1.55
N PHE A 151 -14.91 2.50 -1.36
CA PHE A 151 -14.01 2.10 -2.43
C PHE A 151 -14.83 1.50 -3.59
N MET A 152 -14.62 2.06 -4.79
CA MET A 152 -15.34 1.68 -6.00
C MET A 152 -14.41 0.85 -6.87
N GLU A 153 -14.73 -0.44 -7.04
CA GLU A 153 -13.92 -1.40 -7.79
C GLU A 153 -13.74 -1.01 -9.26
N SER A 154 -14.68 -0.23 -9.80
CA SER A 154 -14.66 0.30 -11.15
C SER A 154 -13.82 1.57 -11.33
N HIS A 155 -13.26 2.13 -10.25
CA HIS A 155 -12.35 3.26 -10.39
C HIS A 155 -11.06 2.81 -11.04
N ILE A 156 -10.66 3.59 -12.04
CA ILE A 156 -9.48 3.36 -12.82
C ILE A 156 -8.44 4.40 -12.40
N PHE A 157 -7.21 3.95 -12.14
CA PHE A 157 -6.11 4.80 -11.70
C PHE A 157 -5.04 4.88 -12.78
N TYR A 158 -5.22 5.83 -13.70
CA TYR A 158 -4.20 6.25 -14.65
C TYR A 158 -3.94 7.74 -14.51
N TYR A 159 -2.69 8.14 -14.75
CA TYR A 159 -2.39 9.50 -15.15
C TYR A 159 -2.64 9.60 -16.65
N GLU A 160 -3.41 10.60 -17.09
CA GLU A 160 -3.29 11.06 -18.48
C GLU A 160 -1.87 11.63 -18.61
N GLU A 161 -1.03 11.02 -19.43
CA GLU A 161 0.19 11.69 -19.90
C GLU A 161 -0.29 12.89 -20.72
N LEU A 162 -0.15 14.10 -20.16
CA LEU A 162 -0.35 15.36 -20.86
C LEU A 162 0.77 15.60 -21.88
#